data_AF-A0AAV4EPX6-F1
#
_entry.id   AF-A0AAV4EPX6-F1
#
_cell.length_a   1.000
_cell.length_b   1.000
_cell.length_c   1.000
_cell.angle_alpha   90.00
_cell.angle_beta   90.00
_cell.angle_gamma   90.00
#
_symmetry.space_group_name_H-M   'P 1'
#
loop_
_entity.id
_entity.type
_entity.pdbx_description
1 polymer ?
#
loop_
_entity_poly.entity_id
_entity_poly.type
_entity_poly.pdbx_seq_one_letter_code
_entity_poly.pdbx_strand_id
1 'polypeptide(L)'
;MKVFLACVCYFFLLSDSLSLELSWNVNSPISSGNRHVCGVLICKESFSTKSTNASMKDLSQDRTIYSISIFKNIQTTLTDSGEILVEALTSAQPTVTRVSNGVKADGFLQKGRAKLQLEFVKEVDCLARYSCEVRTSDSKGNELIQINRIQQQREHKDHTGDALIKSGIFLQQMNLLHQQVAFFQTSLDRKLGDFDDKFDTLDDKIVAFAGKLDVLESKFEGLAKRFENTETRLNFIQVRTEDKLQNVQDQMQNKMETRVVDKLCEIEAKLSHVCVNNINNNNIPQRFDEIEDSLASLKREITDDIKKSISLAADTILNSTSKVISAVQGPTSEILKWEKRNGLQLKNMVLARDKIINSSEDLIYRFQSSFQILNSNFDQLKGEFQNSSSETLSAIRDVIENTNITVWNSLKPAMTHIFSPTECTKGMFPSLLGTAFPYHVIKPDGKSYVNAPFLCDSVTDEGGWIVIQRRSSGNTNFNRNWEEYREGFGNLYEDFWWGNKNIHAITRIGDYELRVDLKYRGKSSYARYSSFSLDGESNNFILRLGAYQGTAGDGLGFHNGKQFSTYDRDNDGRSQNDAAVYSAAWWYYRGYHSNLNGVWGTNGNNRAMTWNVLTGSNSVSFSEMKIRRL
;
A
#
# COMPACT_ATOMS: atom_id res chain seq x y z
N MET A 1 2.65 -6.18 12.23
CA MET A 1 3.03 -6.83 10.95
C MET A 1 3.84 -5.92 10.03
N LYS A 2 3.37 -4.76 9.55
CA LYS A 2 4.15 -3.89 8.61
C LYS A 2 5.54 -3.47 9.13
N VAL A 3 5.75 -3.38 10.44
CA VAL A 3 7.06 -3.10 11.08
C VAL A 3 8.10 -4.22 10.89
N PHE A 4 7.67 -5.46 10.60
CA PHE A 4 8.57 -6.61 10.44
C PHE A 4 9.22 -6.71 9.04
N LEU A 5 8.71 -5.97 8.05
CA LEU A 5 9.16 -6.05 6.64
C LEU A 5 10.30 -5.10 6.27
N ALA A 6 10.59 -4.08 7.08
CA ALA A 6 11.62 -3.08 6.78
C ALA A 6 13.00 -3.42 7.38
N CYS A 7 13.14 -4.58 8.02
CA CYS A 7 14.33 -4.96 8.81
C CYS A 7 15.29 -5.91 8.07
N VAL A 8 15.01 -6.22 6.81
CA VAL A 8 15.84 -7.09 5.98
C VAL A 8 15.76 -6.56 4.54
N CYS A 9 16.88 -6.06 4.00
CA CYS A 9 16.94 -5.46 2.66
C CYS A 9 18.40 -5.11 2.25
N TYR A 10 19.33 -6.08 2.24
CA TYR A 10 20.76 -5.74 2.09
C TYR A 10 21.69 -6.67 1.26
N PHE A 11 21.16 -7.66 0.54
CA PHE A 11 21.80 -8.55 -0.47
C PHE A 11 20.76 -9.66 -0.83
N PHE A 12 21.01 -10.77 -1.54
CA PHE A 12 22.24 -11.49 -1.92
C PHE A 12 22.12 -12.01 -3.37
N LEU A 13 23.25 -12.29 -4.05
CA LEU A 13 23.27 -12.68 -5.47
C LEU A 13 23.21 -14.20 -5.69
N LEU A 14 22.59 -14.58 -6.82
CA LEU A 14 22.70 -15.87 -7.51
C LEU A 14 22.33 -17.15 -6.73
N SER A 15 21.07 -17.57 -6.88
CA SER A 15 20.80 -18.98 -7.16
C SER A 15 19.68 -19.17 -8.19
N ASP A 16 19.78 -18.52 -9.37
CA ASP A 16 19.00 -18.93 -10.55
C ASP A 16 19.66 -18.60 -11.91
N SER A 17 20.56 -19.50 -12.33
CA SER A 17 20.89 -19.83 -13.73
C SER A 17 21.24 -18.72 -14.77
N LEU A 18 22.08 -17.75 -14.41
CA LEU A 18 22.96 -17.02 -15.35
C LEU A 18 24.36 -16.89 -14.73
N SER A 19 25.43 -17.18 -15.47
CA SER A 19 26.67 -17.70 -14.87
C SER A 19 28.00 -17.14 -15.40
N LEU A 20 28.02 -15.84 -15.77
CA LEU A 20 29.20 -15.16 -16.32
C LEU A 20 30.23 -14.80 -15.24
N GLU A 21 31.10 -15.77 -14.93
CA GLU A 21 32.25 -15.52 -14.05
C GLU A 21 33.41 -14.92 -14.84
N LEU A 22 33.91 -13.78 -14.36
CA LEU A 22 35.18 -13.18 -14.77
C LEU A 22 36.09 -13.11 -13.53
N SER A 23 37.20 -13.84 -13.53
CA SER A 23 38.10 -13.98 -12.38
C SER A 23 39.57 -13.73 -12.77
N TRP A 24 40.34 -13.20 -11.82
CA TRP A 24 41.78 -12.92 -11.96
C TRP A 24 42.55 -13.69 -10.89
N ASN A 25 43.61 -14.41 -11.27
CA ASN A 25 44.47 -15.11 -10.34
C ASN A 25 45.93 -14.65 -10.49
N VAL A 26 46.54 -14.27 -9.36
CA VAL A 26 47.95 -13.85 -9.23
C VAL A 26 48.83 -15.02 -8.77
N ASN A 27 48.26 -16.03 -8.12
CA ASN A 27 48.99 -17.16 -7.54
C ASN A 27 48.84 -18.42 -8.40
N SER A 28 49.82 -18.66 -9.28
CA SER A 28 49.97 -19.95 -9.95
C SER A 28 51.46 -20.31 -10.09
N PRO A 29 52.01 -21.17 -9.21
CA PRO A 29 53.41 -21.61 -9.28
C PRO A 29 53.59 -22.70 -10.35
N ILE A 30 53.48 -22.31 -11.62
CA ILE A 30 53.69 -23.22 -12.76
C ILE A 30 54.99 -22.85 -13.47
N SER A 31 56.08 -23.47 -13.03
CA SER A 31 57.41 -23.38 -13.64
C SER A 31 57.56 -24.28 -14.88
N SER A 32 56.65 -24.15 -15.86
CA SER A 32 56.70 -24.87 -17.15
C SER A 32 57.42 -24.09 -18.26
N GLY A 33 58.67 -23.72 -18.01
CA GLY A 33 59.61 -23.24 -19.05
C GLY A 33 59.74 -21.72 -19.20
N ASN A 34 60.71 -21.13 -18.49
CA ASN A 34 61.38 -19.85 -18.77
C ASN A 34 60.52 -18.60 -19.06
N ARG A 35 59.24 -18.56 -18.66
CA ARG A 35 58.40 -17.35 -18.73
C ARG A 35 57.70 -17.09 -17.40
N HIS A 36 57.85 -15.88 -16.89
CA HIS A 36 57.14 -15.40 -15.71
C HIS A 36 55.77 -14.87 -16.15
N VAL A 37 54.69 -15.42 -15.61
CA VAL A 37 53.31 -14.97 -15.86
C VAL A 37 52.91 -14.05 -14.72
N CYS A 38 52.57 -12.79 -15.01
CA CYS A 38 52.18 -11.80 -13.98
C CYS A 38 50.69 -11.84 -13.61
N GLY A 39 49.88 -12.61 -14.33
CA GLY A 39 48.47 -12.83 -14.01
C GLY A 39 47.74 -13.69 -15.02
N VAL A 40 46.65 -14.30 -14.57
CA VAL A 40 45.76 -15.13 -15.39
C VAL A 40 44.32 -14.61 -15.26
N LEU A 41 43.73 -14.21 -16.38
CA LEU A 41 42.32 -13.84 -16.49
C LEU A 41 41.53 -15.05 -17.00
N ILE A 42 40.40 -15.37 -16.36
CA ILE A 42 39.48 -16.42 -16.80
C ILE A 42 38.10 -15.82 -16.94
N CYS A 43 37.49 -15.95 -18.11
CA CYS A 43 36.06 -15.72 -18.33
C CYS A 43 35.38 -17.05 -18.65
N LYS A 44 34.19 -17.31 -18.08
CA LYS A 44 33.40 -18.51 -18.37
C LYS A 44 31.90 -18.31 -18.12
N GLU A 45 31.09 -19.11 -18.80
CA GLU A 45 29.63 -19.22 -18.65
C GLU A 45 29.27 -20.72 -18.71
N SER A 46 28.37 -21.21 -17.87
CA SER A 46 27.94 -22.62 -17.90
C SER A 46 26.54 -22.87 -17.30
N PHE A 47 25.56 -23.19 -18.14
CA PHE A 47 24.23 -23.57 -17.68
C PHE A 47 24.27 -24.95 -16.98
N SER A 48 23.64 -25.03 -15.80
CA SER A 48 23.58 -26.26 -14.98
C SER A 48 22.29 -27.03 -15.23
N THR A 49 22.39 -28.32 -15.51
CA THR A 49 21.24 -29.21 -15.80
C THR A 49 20.69 -29.93 -14.56
N LYS A 50 21.21 -29.63 -13.35
CA LYS A 50 20.75 -30.24 -12.09
C LYS A 50 19.81 -29.32 -11.30
N SER A 51 18.56 -29.23 -11.76
CA SER A 51 17.43 -28.84 -10.90
C SER A 51 16.49 -30.03 -10.71
N THR A 52 16.07 -30.26 -9.47
CA THR A 52 15.12 -31.31 -9.09
C THR A 52 13.66 -30.86 -9.20
N ASN A 53 13.39 -29.57 -9.40
CA ASN A 53 12.04 -29.04 -9.56
C ASN A 53 11.55 -29.19 -11.00
N ALA A 54 10.42 -29.89 -11.18
CA ALA A 54 9.88 -30.20 -12.51
C ALA A 54 9.55 -28.95 -13.35
N SER A 55 9.08 -27.86 -12.72
CA SER A 55 8.74 -26.59 -13.39
C SER A 55 9.95 -25.73 -13.79
N MET A 56 11.17 -26.08 -13.37
CA MET A 56 12.40 -25.32 -13.72
C MET A 56 13.16 -25.92 -14.92
N LYS A 57 12.67 -27.04 -15.46
CA LYS A 57 13.28 -27.69 -16.64
C LYS A 57 13.10 -26.88 -17.93
N ASP A 58 11.99 -26.17 -18.10
CA ASP A 58 11.69 -25.44 -19.35
C ASP A 58 12.61 -24.22 -19.55
N LEU A 59 12.87 -23.44 -18.49
CA LEU A 59 13.61 -22.18 -18.59
C LEU A 59 15.13 -22.33 -18.79
N SER A 60 15.68 -23.53 -18.59
CA SER A 60 17.12 -23.81 -18.57
C SER A 60 17.64 -24.60 -19.78
N GLN A 61 16.76 -25.22 -20.59
CA GLN A 61 17.18 -26.11 -21.70
C GLN A 61 17.40 -25.39 -23.05
N ASP A 62 16.86 -24.18 -23.19
CA ASP A 62 16.62 -23.54 -24.49
C ASP A 62 17.56 -22.36 -24.83
N ARG A 63 18.57 -22.08 -23.99
CA ARG A 63 19.55 -21.01 -24.25
C ARG A 63 20.81 -21.53 -24.93
N THR A 64 21.23 -20.84 -25.99
CA THR A 64 22.47 -21.17 -26.71
C THR A 64 23.47 -20.03 -26.58
N ILE A 65 24.66 -20.33 -26.05
CA ILE A 65 25.81 -19.41 -26.10
C ILE A 65 26.43 -19.50 -27.49
N TYR A 66 26.64 -18.36 -28.15
CA TYR A 66 27.19 -18.32 -29.51
C TYR A 66 28.40 -17.38 -29.67
N SER A 67 28.71 -16.56 -28.66
CA SER A 67 29.95 -15.78 -28.57
C SER A 67 30.44 -15.63 -27.13
N ILE A 68 31.76 -15.66 -26.94
CA ILE A 68 32.47 -15.18 -25.74
C ILE A 68 33.69 -14.38 -26.19
N SER A 69 33.87 -13.17 -25.66
CA SER A 69 34.88 -12.20 -26.11
C SER A 69 35.52 -11.50 -24.93
N ILE A 70 36.84 -11.27 -24.95
CA ILE A 70 37.54 -10.46 -23.96
C ILE A 70 38.16 -9.24 -24.64
N PHE A 71 37.89 -8.05 -24.09
CA PHE A 71 38.42 -6.78 -24.59
C PHE A 71 39.32 -6.10 -23.55
N LYS A 72 40.34 -5.37 -24.03
CA LYS A 72 41.23 -4.51 -23.26
C LYS A 72 40.79 -3.06 -23.46
N ASN A 73 40.46 -2.36 -22.37
CA ASN A 73 40.09 -0.95 -22.42
C ASN A 73 41.36 -0.08 -22.55
N ILE A 74 41.40 0.84 -23.52
CA ILE A 74 42.41 1.91 -23.59
C ILE A 74 41.84 3.20 -22.98
N GLN A 75 42.68 4.00 -22.30
CA GLN A 75 42.39 5.41 -22.05
C GLN A 75 43.17 6.28 -23.03
N THR A 76 42.49 6.80 -24.04
CA THR A 76 43.05 7.71 -25.06
C THR A 76 42.39 9.09 -24.94
N THR A 77 42.76 9.81 -23.88
CA THR A 77 42.24 11.13 -23.49
C THR A 77 40.77 11.14 -23.03
N LEU A 78 40.25 12.33 -22.67
CA LEU A 78 39.12 12.51 -21.74
C LEU A 78 37.71 12.33 -22.34
N THR A 79 37.58 12.05 -23.63
CA THR A 79 36.28 12.01 -24.34
C THR A 79 36.05 10.79 -25.22
N ASP A 80 36.98 9.83 -25.30
CA ASP A 80 36.78 8.62 -26.12
C ASP A 80 37.43 7.37 -25.48
N SER A 81 36.64 6.31 -25.33
CA SER A 81 37.01 5.08 -24.60
C SER A 81 36.93 3.85 -25.48
N GLY A 82 38.03 3.55 -26.18
CA GLY A 82 38.12 2.39 -27.06
C GLY A 82 38.34 1.07 -26.31
N GLU A 83 37.56 0.04 -26.64
CA GLU A 83 37.78 -1.36 -26.24
C GLU A 83 38.43 -2.12 -27.41
N ILE A 84 39.69 -2.57 -27.24
CA ILE A 84 40.38 -3.46 -28.19
C ILE A 84 39.96 -4.90 -27.91
N LEU A 85 39.45 -5.62 -28.91
CA LEU A 85 39.26 -7.06 -28.79
C LEU A 85 40.60 -7.78 -28.65
N VAL A 86 40.77 -8.56 -27.59
CA VAL A 86 42.00 -9.33 -27.30
C VAL A 86 41.91 -10.72 -27.90
N GLU A 87 40.81 -11.43 -27.64
CA GLU A 87 40.48 -12.72 -28.23
C GLU A 87 38.96 -12.97 -28.12
N ALA A 88 38.40 -13.76 -29.05
CA ALA A 88 37.01 -14.19 -29.03
C ALA A 88 36.85 -15.65 -29.49
N LEU A 89 35.77 -16.28 -29.07
CA LEU A 89 35.25 -17.54 -29.61
C LEU A 89 33.83 -17.34 -30.08
N THR A 90 33.50 -17.91 -31.23
CA THR A 90 32.16 -17.85 -31.84
C THR A 90 31.76 -19.22 -32.35
N SER A 91 30.50 -19.42 -32.72
CA SER A 91 30.06 -20.68 -33.35
C SER A 91 30.84 -21.06 -34.63
N ALA A 92 31.53 -20.11 -35.27
CA ALA A 92 32.41 -20.36 -36.42
C ALA A 92 33.86 -20.72 -36.03
N GLN A 93 34.31 -20.31 -34.84
CA GLN A 93 35.61 -20.64 -34.25
C GLN A 93 35.42 -21.00 -32.77
N PRO A 94 35.01 -22.24 -32.47
CA PRO A 94 34.57 -22.64 -31.13
C PRO A 94 35.71 -23.04 -30.18
N THR A 95 36.97 -23.02 -30.62
CA THR A 95 38.14 -23.28 -29.77
C THR A 95 39.31 -22.38 -30.15
N VAL A 96 40.14 -22.01 -29.17
CA VAL A 96 41.39 -21.29 -29.38
C VAL A 96 42.48 -21.86 -28.46
N THR A 97 43.68 -22.00 -29.01
CA THR A 97 44.95 -22.14 -28.30
C THR A 97 45.97 -21.35 -29.11
N ARG A 98 46.36 -20.17 -28.62
CA ARG A 98 47.18 -19.19 -29.36
C ARG A 98 48.14 -18.49 -28.43
N VAL A 99 49.35 -18.19 -28.89
CA VAL A 99 50.32 -17.34 -28.19
C VAL A 99 50.71 -16.19 -29.11
N SER A 100 50.50 -14.95 -28.67
CA SER A 100 50.71 -13.75 -29.48
C SER A 100 51.08 -12.57 -28.59
N ASN A 101 52.09 -11.78 -28.99
CA ASN A 101 52.48 -10.50 -28.37
C ASN A 101 52.73 -10.49 -26.84
N GLY A 102 52.88 -11.64 -26.17
CA GLY A 102 53.05 -11.73 -24.72
C GLY A 102 51.80 -12.19 -23.95
N VAL A 103 50.73 -12.55 -24.67
CA VAL A 103 49.52 -13.20 -24.15
C VAL A 103 49.45 -14.62 -24.69
N LYS A 104 49.06 -15.59 -23.84
CA LYS A 104 48.63 -16.93 -24.24
C LYS A 104 47.12 -17.05 -23.99
N ALA A 105 46.37 -17.40 -25.02
CA ALA A 105 44.92 -17.50 -25.00
C ALA A 105 44.48 -18.95 -25.23
N ASP A 106 43.68 -19.49 -24.32
CA ASP A 106 43.13 -20.86 -24.38
C ASP A 106 41.64 -20.87 -24.05
N GLY A 107 40.81 -21.55 -24.85
CA GLY A 107 39.37 -21.55 -24.62
C GLY A 107 38.55 -22.48 -25.52
N PHE A 108 37.29 -22.65 -25.13
CA PHE A 108 36.28 -23.41 -25.86
C PHE A 108 34.88 -22.80 -25.72
N LEU A 109 34.03 -23.06 -26.71
CA LEU A 109 32.61 -22.73 -26.78
C LEU A 109 31.84 -23.98 -27.22
N GLN A 110 30.84 -24.38 -26.43
CA GLN A 110 30.02 -25.57 -26.60
C GLN A 110 28.57 -25.25 -26.21
N LYS A 111 27.59 -26.11 -26.56
CA LYS A 111 26.18 -25.83 -26.24
C LYS A 111 25.99 -25.67 -24.72
N GLY A 112 25.67 -24.45 -24.30
CA GLY A 112 25.44 -24.08 -22.90
C GLY A 112 26.70 -23.96 -22.03
N ARG A 113 27.92 -24.00 -22.60
CA ARG A 113 29.18 -23.78 -21.86
C ARG A 113 30.24 -23.04 -22.70
N ALA A 114 30.86 -22.02 -22.10
CA ALA A 114 31.96 -21.28 -22.70
C ALA A 114 33.07 -21.05 -21.65
N LYS A 115 34.34 -21.06 -22.09
CA LYS A 115 35.48 -20.59 -21.31
C LYS A 115 36.52 -19.96 -22.23
N LEU A 116 37.06 -18.81 -21.83
CA LEU A 116 38.20 -18.16 -22.46
C LEU A 116 39.17 -17.69 -21.36
N GLN A 117 40.43 -18.13 -21.43
CA GLN A 117 41.49 -17.87 -20.45
C GLN A 117 42.66 -17.15 -21.13
N LEU A 118 43.15 -16.08 -20.51
CA LEU A 118 44.32 -15.31 -20.96
C LEU A 118 45.41 -15.32 -19.89
N GLU A 119 46.61 -15.73 -20.26
CA GLU A 119 47.82 -15.73 -19.43
C GLU A 119 48.76 -14.62 -19.91
N PHE A 120 49.14 -13.70 -19.03
CA PHE A 120 49.87 -12.48 -19.37
C PHE A 120 51.32 -12.52 -18.88
N VAL A 121 52.27 -12.27 -19.80
CA VAL A 121 53.72 -12.24 -19.51
C VAL A 121 54.27 -10.80 -19.37
N LYS A 122 53.47 -9.79 -19.74
CA LYS A 122 53.84 -8.37 -19.70
C LYS A 122 53.10 -7.63 -18.59
N GLU A 123 53.85 -6.93 -17.75
CA GLU A 123 53.31 -6.14 -16.63
C GLU A 123 52.29 -5.07 -17.09
N VAL A 124 52.52 -4.44 -18.25
CA VAL A 124 51.58 -3.46 -18.87
C VAL A 124 50.29 -4.08 -19.43
N ASP A 125 50.24 -5.41 -19.55
CA ASP A 125 49.02 -6.15 -19.86
C ASP A 125 48.37 -6.66 -18.57
N CYS A 126 49.14 -6.95 -17.51
CA CYS A 126 48.59 -7.30 -16.19
C CYS A 126 47.89 -6.12 -15.48
N LEU A 127 48.46 -4.91 -15.52
CA LEU A 127 47.89 -3.72 -14.88
C LEU A 127 46.76 -3.03 -15.70
N ALA A 128 46.20 -3.71 -16.69
CA ALA A 128 45.18 -3.14 -17.57
C ALA A 128 43.74 -3.41 -17.11
N ARG A 129 42.78 -2.68 -17.70
CA ARG A 129 41.34 -2.94 -17.56
C ARG A 129 40.88 -3.94 -18.62
N TYR A 130 40.15 -4.96 -18.19
CA TYR A 130 39.52 -5.93 -19.08
C TYR A 130 38.02 -5.98 -18.89
N SER A 131 37.31 -6.20 -19.99
CA SER A 131 35.89 -6.56 -20.03
C SER A 131 35.75 -7.93 -20.70
N CYS A 132 34.81 -8.74 -20.23
CA CYS A 132 34.38 -9.95 -20.92
C CYS A 132 32.91 -9.84 -21.29
N GLU A 133 32.59 -10.12 -22.54
CA GLU A 133 31.25 -10.17 -23.10
C GLU A 133 30.88 -11.62 -23.44
N VAL A 134 29.68 -12.06 -23.05
CA VAL A 134 29.07 -13.30 -23.52
C VAL A 134 27.74 -12.99 -24.18
N ARG A 135 27.50 -13.59 -25.35
CA ARG A 135 26.24 -13.48 -26.09
C ARG A 135 25.51 -14.80 -26.15
N THR A 136 24.23 -14.74 -25.81
CA THR A 136 23.34 -15.89 -25.79
C THR A 136 22.05 -15.58 -26.56
N SER A 137 21.40 -16.61 -27.08
CA SER A 137 20.05 -16.52 -27.66
C SER A 137 19.07 -17.41 -26.90
N ASP A 138 17.83 -16.95 -26.73
CA ASP A 138 16.72 -17.82 -26.32
C ASP A 138 16.16 -18.61 -27.52
N SER A 139 15.20 -19.50 -27.27
CA SER A 139 14.54 -20.31 -28.31
C SER A 139 13.55 -19.55 -29.19
N LYS A 140 13.37 -18.24 -28.96
CA LYS A 140 12.63 -17.32 -29.84
C LYS A 140 13.57 -16.46 -30.70
N GLY A 141 14.89 -16.61 -30.53
CA GLY A 141 15.92 -15.88 -31.26
C GLY A 141 16.27 -14.51 -30.67
N ASN A 142 15.81 -14.18 -29.46
CA ASN A 142 16.16 -12.91 -28.81
C ASN A 142 17.61 -12.94 -28.33
N GLU A 143 18.39 -11.92 -28.67
CA GLU A 143 19.77 -11.75 -28.20
C GLU A 143 19.82 -11.22 -26.77
N LEU A 144 20.66 -11.84 -25.94
CA LEU A 144 21.02 -11.39 -24.60
C LEU A 144 22.54 -11.26 -24.51
N ILE A 145 23.01 -10.03 -24.27
CA ILE A 145 24.42 -9.69 -24.08
C ILE A 145 24.68 -9.50 -22.58
N GLN A 146 25.73 -10.13 -22.05
CA GLN A 146 26.17 -9.99 -20.66
C GLN A 146 27.62 -9.53 -20.64
N ILE A 147 27.94 -8.49 -19.86
CA ILE A 147 29.28 -7.91 -19.77
C ILE A 147 29.73 -7.83 -18.31
N ASN A 148 30.93 -8.34 -18.01
CA ASN A 148 31.59 -8.24 -16.72
C ASN A 148 32.95 -7.51 -16.88
N ARG A 149 33.45 -6.82 -15.85
CA ARG A 149 34.65 -5.94 -15.94
C ARG A 149 35.57 -6.05 -14.72
N ILE A 150 36.88 -5.93 -14.93
CA ILE A 150 37.90 -6.03 -13.87
C ILE A 150 39.08 -5.06 -14.09
N GLN A 151 39.69 -4.60 -12.99
CA GLN A 151 40.88 -3.75 -12.96
C GLN A 151 41.78 -4.12 -11.77
N GLN A 152 43.09 -4.24 -11.99
CA GLN A 152 44.09 -4.33 -10.91
C GLN A 152 44.56 -2.93 -10.48
N GLN A 153 44.83 -2.72 -9.19
CA GLN A 153 45.49 -1.52 -8.66
C GLN A 153 46.97 -1.80 -8.35
N ARG A 154 47.82 -0.75 -8.35
CA ARG A 154 49.23 -0.88 -7.99
C ARG A 154 49.42 -1.11 -6.49
N GLU A 155 50.19 -2.13 -6.14
CA GLU A 155 50.94 -2.10 -4.88
C GLU A 155 52.06 -1.06 -4.98
N HIS A 156 52.12 -0.12 -4.04
CA HIS A 156 53.33 0.65 -3.77
C HIS A 156 53.93 0.10 -2.48
N LYS A 157 55.12 -0.49 -2.56
CA LYS A 157 55.84 -0.97 -1.37
C LYS A 157 56.44 0.19 -0.61
N ASP A 158 55.75 0.61 0.45
CA ASP A 158 56.33 1.42 1.52
C ASP A 158 55.76 0.99 2.88
N HIS A 159 56.58 0.99 3.93
CA HIS A 159 56.31 0.23 5.16
C HIS A 159 55.42 0.96 6.19
N THR A 160 54.21 1.38 5.77
CA THR A 160 53.17 1.97 6.67
C THR A 160 51.72 1.57 6.33
N GLY A 161 51.50 0.64 5.38
CA GLY A 161 50.22 0.49 4.68
C GLY A 161 49.08 -0.35 5.31
N ASP A 162 49.31 -1.15 6.36
CA ASP A 162 48.36 -2.21 6.78
C ASP A 162 46.96 -1.73 7.20
N ALA A 163 46.83 -0.50 7.69
CA ALA A 163 45.52 0.10 8.00
C ALA A 163 44.74 0.53 6.75
N LEU A 164 45.43 1.01 5.71
CA LEU A 164 44.82 1.49 4.47
C LEU A 164 44.41 0.35 3.54
N ILE A 165 45.17 -0.75 3.52
CA ILE A 165 44.83 -1.94 2.72
C ILE A 165 43.48 -2.52 3.19
N LYS A 166 43.26 -2.59 4.50
CA LYS A 166 41.98 -3.06 5.09
C LYS A 166 40.82 -2.09 4.80
N SER A 167 41.04 -0.77 4.81
CA SER A 167 39.99 0.20 4.47
C SER A 167 39.61 0.16 2.99
N GLY A 168 40.54 -0.11 2.09
CA GLY A 168 40.27 -0.28 0.65
C GLY A 168 39.38 -1.48 0.36
N ILE A 169 39.66 -2.64 0.97
CA ILE A 169 38.83 -3.85 0.85
C ILE A 169 37.44 -3.60 1.44
N PHE A 170 37.36 -2.97 2.61
CA PHE A 170 36.08 -2.61 3.25
C PHE A 170 35.24 -1.65 2.38
N LEU A 171 35.86 -0.62 1.79
CA LEU A 171 35.18 0.30 0.86
C LEU A 171 34.70 -0.43 -0.40
N GLN A 172 35.48 -1.36 -0.95
CA GLN A 172 35.11 -2.12 -2.13
C GLN A 172 33.95 -3.09 -1.83
N GLN A 173 33.97 -3.75 -0.67
CA GLN A 173 32.86 -4.55 -0.15
C GLN A 173 31.60 -3.68 0.05
N MET A 174 31.70 -2.56 0.79
CA MET A 174 30.59 -1.62 1.04
C MET A 174 29.97 -1.05 -0.24
N ASN A 175 30.76 -0.79 -1.28
CA ASN A 175 30.26 -0.30 -2.57
C ASN A 175 29.52 -1.39 -3.35
N LEU A 176 30.02 -2.64 -3.32
CA LEU A 176 29.30 -3.81 -3.83
C LEU A 176 27.97 -4.02 -3.08
N LEU A 177 28.02 -3.87 -1.74
CA LEU A 177 26.88 -3.90 -0.80
C LEU A 177 25.80 -2.88 -1.20
N HIS A 178 26.20 -1.64 -1.44
CA HIS A 178 25.31 -0.57 -1.91
C HIS A 178 24.71 -0.85 -3.31
N GLN A 179 25.49 -1.44 -4.23
CA GLN A 179 25.04 -1.70 -5.61
C GLN A 179 23.92 -2.74 -5.71
N GLN A 180 24.04 -3.90 -5.07
CA GLN A 180 22.96 -4.90 -5.13
C GLN A 180 21.68 -4.42 -4.43
N VAL A 181 21.79 -3.43 -3.54
CA VAL A 181 20.66 -2.90 -2.77
C VAL A 181 19.93 -1.80 -3.50
N ALA A 182 20.65 -0.95 -4.24
CA ALA A 182 20.03 -0.11 -5.28
C ALA A 182 19.30 -0.97 -6.32
N PHE A 183 19.87 -2.11 -6.71
CA PHE A 183 19.21 -3.08 -7.60
C PHE A 183 17.99 -3.76 -6.95
N PHE A 184 18.09 -4.20 -5.69
CA PHE A 184 16.99 -4.84 -4.97
C PHE A 184 15.82 -3.87 -4.75
N GLN A 185 16.11 -2.63 -4.30
CA GLN A 185 15.16 -1.52 -4.20
C GLN A 185 14.43 -1.32 -5.53
N THR A 186 15.16 -1.15 -6.63
CA THR A 186 14.60 -0.97 -7.97
C THR A 186 13.73 -2.16 -8.42
N SER A 187 14.13 -3.39 -8.11
CA SER A 187 13.39 -4.61 -8.45
C SER A 187 12.12 -4.77 -7.59
N LEU A 188 12.16 -4.36 -6.33
CA LEU A 188 11.02 -4.34 -5.42
C LEU A 188 10.02 -3.26 -5.83
N ASP A 189 10.48 -2.02 -6.06
CA ASP A 189 9.65 -0.90 -6.50
C ASP A 189 8.96 -1.21 -7.84
N ARG A 190 9.68 -1.84 -8.79
CA ARG A 190 9.08 -2.28 -10.06
C ARG A 190 8.03 -3.38 -9.89
N LYS A 191 8.21 -4.31 -8.95
CA LYS A 191 7.20 -5.33 -8.63
C LYS A 191 6.00 -4.73 -7.90
N LEU A 192 6.22 -3.76 -7.02
CA LEU A 192 5.14 -3.06 -6.31
C LEU A 192 4.29 -2.25 -7.29
N GLY A 193 4.88 -1.52 -8.24
CA GLY A 193 4.15 -0.84 -9.32
C GLY A 193 3.31 -1.80 -10.17
N ASP A 194 3.89 -2.93 -10.59
CA ASP A 194 3.19 -3.99 -11.33
C ASP A 194 2.09 -4.71 -10.51
N PHE A 195 2.03 -4.49 -9.18
CA PHE A 195 0.87 -4.84 -8.34
C PHE A 195 -0.12 -3.67 -8.20
N ASP A 196 0.33 -2.44 -7.98
CA ASP A 196 -0.51 -1.22 -7.91
C ASP A 196 -1.37 -1.07 -9.18
N ASP A 197 -0.75 -1.12 -10.37
CA ASP A 197 -1.42 -1.06 -11.68
C ASP A 197 -2.55 -2.12 -11.80
N LYS A 198 -2.37 -3.28 -11.16
CA LYS A 198 -3.34 -4.40 -11.17
C LYS A 198 -4.40 -4.28 -10.09
N PHE A 199 -4.11 -3.61 -8.97
CA PHE A 199 -5.11 -3.26 -7.97
C PHE A 199 -6.02 -2.15 -8.48
N ASP A 200 -5.49 -1.10 -9.12
CA ASP A 200 -6.30 -0.07 -9.81
C ASP A 200 -7.19 -0.71 -10.88
N THR A 201 -6.60 -1.58 -11.73
CA THR A 201 -7.32 -2.37 -12.75
C THR A 201 -8.33 -3.38 -12.15
N LEU A 202 -8.31 -3.63 -10.84
CA LEU A 202 -9.30 -4.45 -10.12
C LEU A 202 -10.39 -3.58 -9.48
N ASP A 203 -10.01 -2.43 -8.91
CA ASP A 203 -10.93 -1.45 -8.31
C ASP A 203 -11.87 -0.87 -9.37
N ASP A 204 -11.36 -0.48 -10.54
CA ASP A 204 -12.16 -0.08 -11.71
C ASP A 204 -13.26 -1.10 -12.05
N LYS A 205 -12.95 -2.40 -11.95
CA LYS A 205 -13.92 -3.48 -12.23
C LYS A 205 -14.94 -3.65 -11.10
N ILE A 206 -14.55 -3.37 -9.85
CA ILE A 206 -15.42 -3.40 -8.69
C ILE A 206 -16.38 -2.20 -8.73
N VAL A 207 -15.89 -0.99 -8.98
CA VAL A 207 -16.70 0.22 -9.18
C VAL A 207 -17.67 0.04 -10.37
N ALA A 208 -17.18 -0.46 -11.50
CA ALA A 208 -18.02 -0.77 -12.66
C ALA A 208 -18.94 -1.99 -12.46
N PHE A 209 -18.83 -2.73 -11.36
CA PHE A 209 -19.78 -3.75 -10.93
C PHE A 209 -20.83 -3.18 -9.97
N ALA A 210 -20.41 -2.38 -8.99
CA ALA A 210 -21.27 -1.68 -8.04
C ALA A 210 -22.31 -0.81 -8.77
N GLY A 211 -21.88 0.05 -9.70
CA GLY A 211 -22.81 0.89 -10.48
C GLY A 211 -23.81 0.13 -11.37
N LYS A 212 -23.62 -1.18 -11.60
CA LYS A 212 -24.61 -2.05 -12.26
C LYS A 212 -25.61 -2.65 -11.27
N LEU A 213 -25.23 -2.75 -10.01
CA LEU A 213 -26.02 -3.24 -8.89
C LEU A 213 -26.98 -2.14 -8.42
N ASP A 214 -26.52 -0.89 -8.27
CA ASP A 214 -27.36 0.28 -7.98
C ASP A 214 -28.50 0.46 -9.01
N VAL A 215 -28.15 0.31 -10.30
CA VAL A 215 -29.11 0.36 -11.43
C VAL A 215 -30.07 -0.83 -11.44
N LEU A 216 -29.76 -1.93 -10.74
CA LEU A 216 -30.68 -3.05 -10.54
C LEU A 216 -31.57 -2.82 -9.31
N GLU A 217 -31.02 -2.28 -8.23
CA GLU A 217 -31.73 -1.95 -6.99
C GLU A 217 -32.84 -0.91 -7.24
N SER A 218 -32.53 0.18 -7.94
CA SER A 218 -33.55 1.19 -8.32
C SER A 218 -34.69 0.61 -9.18
N LYS A 219 -34.42 -0.43 -10.00
CA LYS A 219 -35.47 -1.17 -10.74
C LYS A 219 -36.30 -2.08 -9.83
N PHE A 220 -35.75 -2.57 -8.72
CA PHE A 220 -36.49 -3.34 -7.72
C PHE A 220 -37.41 -2.43 -6.91
N GLU A 221 -36.93 -1.28 -6.44
CA GLU A 221 -37.77 -0.26 -5.77
C GLU A 221 -38.95 0.17 -6.65
N GLY A 222 -38.68 0.48 -7.93
CA GLY A 222 -39.69 0.84 -8.92
C GLY A 222 -40.69 -0.27 -9.26
N LEU A 223 -40.39 -1.53 -8.93
CA LEU A 223 -41.31 -2.67 -9.01
C LEU A 223 -42.09 -2.85 -7.70
N ALA A 224 -41.43 -2.75 -6.54
CA ALA A 224 -42.05 -2.84 -5.21
C ALA A 224 -43.18 -1.80 -5.04
N LYS A 225 -42.94 -0.54 -5.44
CA LYS A 225 -43.94 0.53 -5.42
C LYS A 225 -45.15 0.27 -6.32
N ARG A 226 -45.02 -0.60 -7.34
CA ARG A 226 -46.15 -1.04 -8.19
C ARG A 226 -46.96 -2.15 -7.52
N PHE A 227 -46.33 -3.03 -6.74
CA PHE A 227 -47.03 -4.01 -5.90
C PHE A 227 -47.87 -3.31 -4.83
N GLU A 228 -47.28 -2.38 -4.06
CA GLU A 228 -47.95 -1.58 -3.02
C GLU A 228 -49.21 -0.86 -3.56
N ASN A 229 -49.12 -0.23 -4.74
CA ASN A 229 -50.26 0.39 -5.42
C ASN A 229 -51.30 -0.64 -5.91
N THR A 230 -50.88 -1.86 -6.24
CA THR A 230 -51.79 -2.94 -6.65
C THR A 230 -52.54 -3.52 -5.45
N GLU A 231 -51.84 -3.76 -4.34
CA GLU A 231 -52.41 -4.16 -3.04
C GLU A 231 -53.42 -3.13 -2.54
N THR A 232 -53.08 -1.84 -2.55
CA THR A 232 -53.99 -0.73 -2.22
C THR A 232 -55.28 -0.77 -3.05
N ARG A 233 -55.17 -1.06 -4.36
CA ARG A 233 -56.33 -1.20 -5.25
C ARG A 233 -57.15 -2.45 -4.98
N LEU A 234 -56.52 -3.57 -4.60
CA LEU A 234 -57.21 -4.81 -4.22
C LEU A 234 -57.98 -4.63 -2.91
N ASN A 235 -57.38 -4.02 -1.90
CA ASN A 235 -58.03 -3.71 -0.62
C ASN A 235 -59.27 -2.81 -0.83
N PHE A 236 -59.19 -1.82 -1.72
CA PHE A 236 -60.35 -1.00 -2.08
C PHE A 236 -61.46 -1.78 -2.82
N ILE A 237 -61.09 -2.74 -3.67
CA ILE A 237 -62.07 -3.63 -4.34
C ILE A 237 -62.73 -4.56 -3.32
N GLN A 238 -61.97 -5.11 -2.36
CA GLN A 238 -62.48 -5.97 -1.29
C GLN A 238 -63.54 -5.24 -0.45
N VAL A 239 -63.17 -4.13 0.20
CA VAL A 239 -64.08 -3.35 1.08
C VAL A 239 -65.35 -2.94 0.34
N ARG A 240 -65.24 -2.53 -0.93
CA ARG A 240 -66.40 -2.16 -1.76
C ARG A 240 -67.24 -3.34 -2.25
N THR A 241 -66.73 -4.56 -2.13
CA THR A 241 -67.48 -5.80 -2.42
C THR A 241 -68.22 -6.28 -1.18
N GLU A 242 -67.57 -6.20 -0.01
CA GLU A 242 -68.16 -6.49 1.31
C GLU A 242 -69.35 -5.56 1.61
N ASP A 243 -69.17 -4.24 1.46
CA ASP A 243 -70.23 -3.20 1.55
C ASP A 243 -71.46 -3.53 0.69
N LYS A 244 -71.23 -3.95 -0.56
CA LYS A 244 -72.31 -4.31 -1.49
C LYS A 244 -73.03 -5.61 -1.10
N LEU A 245 -72.29 -6.62 -0.64
CA LEU A 245 -72.88 -7.89 -0.18
C LEU A 245 -73.71 -7.68 1.08
N GLN A 246 -73.23 -6.85 2.02
CA GLN A 246 -73.99 -6.46 3.20
C GLN A 246 -75.30 -5.76 2.80
N ASN A 247 -75.25 -4.78 1.89
CA ASN A 247 -76.46 -4.09 1.40
C ASN A 247 -77.46 -5.05 0.72
N VAL A 248 -76.99 -6.07 -0.02
CA VAL A 248 -77.88 -7.12 -0.57
C VAL A 248 -78.49 -7.99 0.53
N GLN A 249 -77.71 -8.35 1.55
CA GLN A 249 -78.19 -9.10 2.72
C GLN A 249 -79.24 -8.28 3.51
N ASP A 250 -78.99 -7.01 3.77
CA ASP A 250 -79.91 -6.11 4.48
C ASP A 250 -81.21 -5.90 3.69
N GLN A 251 -81.13 -5.69 2.38
CA GLN A 251 -82.32 -5.59 1.52
C GLN A 251 -83.13 -6.89 1.48
N MET A 252 -82.46 -8.04 1.49
CA MET A 252 -83.11 -9.34 1.53
C MET A 252 -83.80 -9.58 2.88
N GLN A 253 -83.12 -9.29 4.00
CA GLN A 253 -83.68 -9.41 5.35
C GLN A 253 -84.93 -8.54 5.53
N ASN A 254 -84.82 -7.24 5.27
CA ASN A 254 -85.93 -6.28 5.43
C ASN A 254 -87.16 -6.65 4.57
N LYS A 255 -86.95 -7.13 3.33
CA LYS A 255 -88.05 -7.58 2.45
C LYS A 255 -88.72 -8.86 2.95
N MET A 256 -87.94 -9.85 3.41
CA MET A 256 -88.48 -11.09 3.95
C MET A 256 -89.28 -10.82 5.23
N GLU A 257 -88.75 -10.00 6.14
CA GLU A 257 -89.46 -9.59 7.36
C GLU A 257 -90.78 -8.89 7.03
N THR A 258 -90.75 -7.90 6.13
CA THR A 258 -91.97 -7.15 5.72
C THR A 258 -93.02 -8.10 5.11
N ARG A 259 -92.65 -8.92 4.11
CA ARG A 259 -93.61 -9.87 3.48
C ARG A 259 -94.19 -10.87 4.47
N VAL A 260 -93.36 -11.40 5.38
CA VAL A 260 -93.80 -12.38 6.38
C VAL A 260 -94.76 -11.73 7.37
N VAL A 261 -94.45 -10.52 7.87
CA VAL A 261 -95.36 -9.77 8.76
C VAL A 261 -96.67 -9.43 8.05
N ASP A 262 -96.62 -8.84 6.84
CA ASP A 262 -97.81 -8.47 6.07
C ASP A 262 -98.75 -9.67 5.82
N LYS A 263 -98.18 -10.82 5.41
CA LYS A 263 -98.98 -12.05 5.18
C LYS A 263 -99.43 -12.75 6.45
N LEU A 264 -98.68 -12.67 7.55
CA LEU A 264 -99.16 -13.14 8.85
C LEU A 264 -100.35 -12.30 9.32
N CYS A 265 -100.32 -10.99 9.19
CA CYS A 265 -101.45 -10.12 9.50
C CYS A 265 -102.66 -10.36 8.56
N GLU A 266 -102.44 -10.65 7.27
CA GLU A 266 -103.51 -11.04 6.34
C GLU A 266 -104.19 -12.36 6.77
N ILE A 267 -103.39 -13.37 7.17
CA ILE A 267 -103.88 -14.67 7.65
C ILE A 267 -104.58 -14.50 9.02
N GLU A 268 -104.02 -13.70 9.92
CA GLU A 268 -104.62 -13.37 11.23
C GLU A 268 -105.97 -12.68 11.07
N ALA A 269 -106.12 -11.74 10.12
CA ALA A 269 -107.41 -11.12 9.82
C ALA A 269 -108.44 -12.16 9.31
N LYS A 270 -108.05 -13.05 8.40
CA LYS A 270 -108.92 -14.15 7.91
C LYS A 270 -109.33 -15.11 9.04
N LEU A 271 -108.42 -15.41 9.98
CA LEU A 271 -108.69 -16.22 11.18
C LEU A 271 -109.55 -15.49 12.22
N SER A 272 -109.34 -14.20 12.45
CA SER A 272 -110.13 -13.39 13.38
C SER A 272 -111.61 -13.33 12.94
N HIS A 273 -111.85 -13.27 11.63
CA HIS A 273 -113.19 -13.42 11.02
C HIS A 273 -113.82 -14.82 11.18
N VAL A 274 -113.20 -15.78 11.89
CA VAL A 274 -113.80 -17.06 12.31
C VAL A 274 -114.44 -16.96 13.70
N CYS A 275 -113.96 -16.09 14.59
CA CYS A 275 -114.17 -16.23 16.04
C CYS A 275 -115.32 -15.40 16.66
N VAL A 276 -116.15 -14.69 15.86
CA VAL A 276 -117.11 -13.70 16.40
C VAL A 276 -118.59 -14.06 16.26
N ASN A 277 -119.03 -14.83 15.25
CA ASN A 277 -120.46 -15.18 15.09
C ASN A 277 -120.73 -16.53 14.39
N ASN A 278 -121.57 -17.35 15.03
CA ASN A 278 -122.28 -18.55 14.55
C ASN A 278 -121.55 -19.56 13.62
N ILE A 279 -121.33 -20.76 14.16
CA ILE A 279 -120.90 -21.94 13.40
C ILE A 279 -122.05 -22.46 12.52
N ASN A 280 -121.99 -22.18 11.22
CA ASN A 280 -122.69 -22.96 10.18
C ASN A 280 -121.63 -23.74 9.40
N ASN A 281 -121.61 -25.06 9.55
CA ASN A 281 -120.44 -25.92 9.26
C ASN A 281 -120.02 -26.05 7.77
N ASN A 282 -120.73 -25.46 6.82
CA ASN A 282 -120.55 -25.75 5.39
C ASN A 282 -119.42 -24.94 4.72
N ASN A 283 -118.98 -23.82 5.29
CA ASN A 283 -118.00 -22.91 4.68
C ASN A 283 -116.57 -23.05 5.25
N ILE A 284 -116.35 -24.04 6.12
CA ILE A 284 -115.03 -24.26 6.76
C ILE A 284 -113.95 -24.71 5.76
N PRO A 285 -114.19 -25.69 4.85
CA PRO A 285 -113.17 -26.13 3.89
C PRO A 285 -112.68 -24.99 2.98
N GLN A 286 -113.59 -24.21 2.40
CA GLN A 286 -113.27 -23.08 1.54
C GLN A 286 -112.33 -22.05 2.22
N ARG A 287 -112.48 -21.84 3.54
CA ARG A 287 -111.58 -20.96 4.29
C ARG A 287 -110.21 -21.57 4.59
N PHE A 288 -110.10 -22.90 4.67
CA PHE A 288 -108.80 -23.57 4.68
C PHE A 288 -108.12 -23.47 3.31
N ASP A 289 -108.87 -23.66 2.22
CA ASP A 289 -108.37 -23.48 0.85
C ASP A 289 -107.83 -22.05 0.64
N GLU A 290 -108.57 -21.02 1.07
CA GLU A 290 -108.14 -19.60 1.03
C GLU A 290 -106.86 -19.32 1.85
N ILE A 291 -106.61 -20.07 2.93
CA ILE A 291 -105.39 -19.97 3.74
C ILE A 291 -104.24 -20.74 3.08
N GLU A 292 -104.49 -21.91 2.50
CA GLU A 292 -103.47 -22.68 1.77
C GLU A 292 -103.00 -21.92 0.52
N ASP A 293 -103.90 -21.28 -0.23
CA ASP A 293 -103.57 -20.38 -1.34
C ASP A 293 -102.74 -19.17 -0.87
N SER A 294 -103.05 -18.61 0.29
CA SER A 294 -102.30 -17.50 0.89
C SER A 294 -100.86 -17.91 1.24
N LEU A 295 -100.68 -19.09 1.84
CA LEU A 295 -99.39 -19.71 2.14
C LEU A 295 -98.63 -20.08 0.84
N ALA A 296 -99.33 -20.56 -0.18
CA ALA A 296 -98.76 -20.87 -1.48
C ALA A 296 -98.33 -19.60 -2.25
N SER A 297 -98.99 -18.45 -2.04
CA SER A 297 -98.52 -17.15 -2.54
C SER A 297 -97.25 -16.71 -1.80
N LEU A 298 -97.27 -16.66 -0.47
CA LEU A 298 -96.12 -16.28 0.35
C LEU A 298 -94.87 -17.13 0.02
N LYS A 299 -95.04 -18.45 -0.14
CA LYS A 299 -93.97 -19.37 -0.55
C LYS A 299 -93.39 -19.05 -1.93
N ARG A 300 -94.24 -18.69 -2.91
CA ARG A 300 -93.80 -18.27 -4.26
C ARG A 300 -93.06 -16.93 -4.21
N GLU A 301 -93.60 -15.96 -3.49
CA GLU A 301 -93.03 -14.61 -3.35
C GLU A 301 -91.65 -14.63 -2.66
N ILE A 302 -91.52 -15.36 -1.56
CA ILE A 302 -90.22 -15.58 -0.88
C ILE A 302 -89.24 -16.29 -1.82
N THR A 303 -89.68 -17.32 -2.56
CA THR A 303 -88.82 -18.04 -3.51
C THR A 303 -88.31 -17.13 -4.65
N ASP A 304 -89.11 -16.18 -5.11
CA ASP A 304 -88.76 -15.23 -6.17
C ASP A 304 -87.81 -14.13 -5.68
N ASP A 305 -88.04 -13.57 -4.49
CA ASP A 305 -87.14 -12.58 -3.89
C ASP A 305 -85.79 -13.20 -3.48
N ILE A 306 -85.76 -14.45 -3.00
CA ILE A 306 -84.52 -15.22 -2.78
C ILE A 306 -83.73 -15.35 -4.11
N LYS A 307 -84.39 -15.76 -5.20
CA LYS A 307 -83.74 -15.89 -6.51
C LYS A 307 -83.16 -14.56 -7.01
N LYS A 308 -83.90 -13.46 -6.86
CA LYS A 308 -83.43 -12.12 -7.26
C LYS A 308 -82.22 -11.67 -6.44
N SER A 309 -82.24 -11.90 -5.13
CA SER A 309 -81.13 -11.55 -4.22
C SER A 309 -79.88 -12.39 -4.53
N ILE A 310 -80.05 -13.69 -4.80
CA ILE A 310 -78.96 -14.58 -5.24
C ILE A 310 -78.37 -14.10 -6.59
N SER A 311 -79.20 -13.73 -7.56
CA SER A 311 -78.71 -13.19 -8.85
C SER A 311 -77.90 -11.91 -8.65
N LEU A 312 -78.42 -10.95 -7.86
CA LEU A 312 -77.76 -9.68 -7.60
C LEU A 312 -76.43 -9.83 -6.83
N ALA A 313 -76.36 -10.81 -5.91
CA ALA A 313 -75.11 -11.20 -5.25
C ALA A 313 -74.12 -11.83 -6.22
N ALA A 314 -74.57 -12.76 -7.08
CA ALA A 314 -73.74 -13.40 -8.10
C ALA A 314 -73.19 -12.38 -9.12
N ASP A 315 -74.02 -11.46 -9.62
CA ASP A 315 -73.61 -10.37 -10.50
C ASP A 315 -72.60 -9.45 -9.81
N THR A 316 -72.78 -9.16 -8.52
CA THR A 316 -71.83 -8.37 -7.73
C THR A 316 -70.48 -9.07 -7.61
N ILE A 317 -70.46 -10.36 -7.26
CA ILE A 317 -69.25 -11.17 -7.15
C ILE A 317 -68.54 -11.29 -8.50
N LEU A 318 -69.27 -11.55 -9.60
CA LEU A 318 -68.72 -11.65 -10.95
C LEU A 318 -68.05 -10.33 -11.39
N ASN A 319 -68.73 -9.20 -11.19
CA ASN A 319 -68.21 -7.88 -11.52
C ASN A 319 -66.98 -7.49 -10.68
N SER A 320 -66.95 -7.85 -9.40
CA SER A 320 -65.76 -7.62 -8.56
C SER A 320 -64.61 -8.57 -8.92
N THR A 321 -64.88 -9.82 -9.24
CA THR A 321 -63.88 -10.80 -9.73
C THR A 321 -63.23 -10.30 -11.02
N SER A 322 -64.01 -9.77 -11.97
CA SER A 322 -63.48 -9.15 -13.20
C SER A 322 -62.57 -7.93 -12.91
N LYS A 323 -62.84 -7.17 -11.83
CA LYS A 323 -62.00 -6.03 -11.40
C LYS A 323 -60.72 -6.49 -10.71
N VAL A 324 -60.75 -7.57 -9.93
CA VAL A 324 -59.54 -8.20 -9.37
C VAL A 324 -58.64 -8.73 -10.49
N ILE A 325 -59.20 -9.49 -11.45
CA ILE A 325 -58.46 -10.02 -12.61
C ILE A 325 -57.78 -8.89 -13.38
N SER A 326 -58.53 -7.85 -13.77
CA SER A 326 -57.97 -6.71 -14.53
C SER A 326 -57.02 -5.83 -13.70
N ALA A 327 -57.11 -5.81 -12.37
CA ALA A 327 -56.14 -5.15 -11.51
C ALA A 327 -54.79 -5.89 -11.45
N VAL A 328 -54.81 -7.23 -11.43
CA VAL A 328 -53.61 -8.09 -11.27
C VAL A 328 -52.93 -8.43 -12.61
N GLN A 329 -53.71 -8.63 -13.68
CA GLN A 329 -53.21 -9.08 -14.99
C GLN A 329 -52.14 -8.15 -15.60
N GLY A 330 -52.27 -6.84 -15.40
CA GLY A 330 -51.27 -5.84 -15.81
C GLY A 330 -49.91 -6.08 -15.14
N PRO A 331 -49.83 -5.96 -13.79
CA PRO A 331 -48.66 -6.30 -12.98
C PRO A 331 -48.05 -7.67 -13.30
N THR A 332 -48.84 -8.75 -13.41
CA THR A 332 -48.34 -10.09 -13.78
C THR A 332 -47.61 -10.06 -15.13
N SER A 333 -48.14 -9.34 -16.12
CA SER A 333 -47.46 -9.19 -17.42
C SER A 333 -46.16 -8.38 -17.33
N GLU A 334 -46.05 -7.43 -16.39
CA GLU A 334 -44.83 -6.64 -16.18
C GLU A 334 -43.76 -7.42 -15.43
N ILE A 335 -44.14 -8.23 -14.43
CA ILE A 335 -43.24 -9.12 -13.68
C ILE A 335 -42.54 -10.10 -14.64
N LEU A 336 -43.29 -10.79 -15.51
CA LEU A 336 -42.73 -11.70 -16.52
C LEU A 336 -41.81 -10.96 -17.53
N LYS A 337 -42.14 -9.71 -17.90
CA LYS A 337 -41.28 -8.85 -18.74
C LYS A 337 -40.05 -8.35 -17.99
N TRP A 338 -40.12 -8.17 -16.67
CA TRP A 338 -39.01 -7.75 -15.81
C TRP A 338 -38.04 -8.92 -15.59
N GLU A 339 -38.56 -10.11 -15.29
CA GLU A 339 -37.81 -11.36 -15.12
C GLU A 339 -37.04 -11.69 -16.39
N LYS A 340 -37.73 -11.73 -17.54
CA LYS A 340 -37.11 -12.03 -18.85
C LYS A 340 -36.04 -11.02 -19.28
N ARG A 341 -36.10 -9.77 -18.80
CA ARG A 341 -35.09 -8.73 -19.10
C ARG A 341 -33.92 -8.75 -18.11
N ASN A 342 -34.17 -8.82 -16.82
CA ASN A 342 -33.14 -8.68 -15.79
C ASN A 342 -32.51 -10.02 -15.39
N GLY A 343 -33.17 -11.17 -15.59
CA GLY A 343 -32.61 -12.49 -15.26
C GLY A 343 -31.33 -12.83 -16.04
N LEU A 344 -31.22 -12.40 -17.30
CA LEU A 344 -29.98 -12.52 -18.07
C LEU A 344 -28.91 -11.54 -17.58
N GLN A 345 -29.29 -10.34 -17.12
CA GLN A 345 -28.36 -9.38 -16.51
C GLN A 345 -27.80 -9.93 -15.19
N LEU A 346 -28.66 -10.46 -14.31
CA LEU A 346 -28.29 -11.15 -13.07
C LEU A 346 -27.31 -12.30 -13.32
N LYS A 347 -27.61 -13.20 -14.28
CA LYS A 347 -26.71 -14.31 -14.63
C LYS A 347 -25.35 -13.81 -15.13
N ASN A 348 -25.33 -12.76 -15.95
CA ASN A 348 -24.10 -12.15 -16.44
C ASN A 348 -23.33 -11.39 -15.33
N MET A 349 -24.02 -10.84 -14.33
CA MET A 349 -23.40 -10.22 -13.16
C MET A 349 -22.78 -11.26 -12.22
N VAL A 350 -23.43 -12.40 -11.97
CA VAL A 350 -22.82 -13.53 -11.25
C VAL A 350 -21.53 -13.97 -11.95
N LEU A 351 -21.59 -14.22 -13.27
CA LEU A 351 -20.40 -14.58 -14.06
C LEU A 351 -19.31 -13.49 -14.11
N ALA A 352 -19.65 -12.21 -13.86
CA ALA A 352 -18.68 -11.12 -13.73
C ALA A 352 -18.04 -11.08 -12.33
N ARG A 353 -18.84 -11.26 -11.27
CA ARG A 353 -18.38 -11.41 -9.88
C ARG A 353 -17.42 -12.58 -9.75
N ASP A 354 -17.76 -13.74 -10.30
CA ASP A 354 -16.93 -14.95 -10.20
C ASP A 354 -15.58 -14.75 -10.92
N LYS A 355 -15.54 -14.01 -12.03
CA LYS A 355 -14.28 -13.59 -12.68
C LYS A 355 -13.45 -12.62 -11.85
N ILE A 356 -14.09 -11.70 -11.11
CA ILE A 356 -13.39 -10.78 -10.19
C ILE A 356 -12.79 -11.57 -9.02
N ILE A 357 -13.52 -12.53 -8.45
CA ILE A 357 -13.04 -13.42 -7.38
C ILE A 357 -11.84 -14.25 -7.86
N ASN A 358 -11.97 -14.97 -8.98
CA ASN A 358 -10.86 -15.79 -9.50
C ASN A 358 -9.61 -14.94 -9.84
N SER A 359 -9.82 -13.69 -10.28
CA SER A 359 -8.72 -12.75 -10.54
C SER A 359 -8.06 -12.22 -9.27
N SER A 360 -8.77 -12.13 -8.14
CA SER A 360 -8.18 -11.73 -6.86
C SER A 360 -7.44 -12.89 -6.18
N GLU A 361 -7.92 -14.14 -6.34
CA GLU A 361 -7.23 -15.34 -5.87
C GLU A 361 -5.87 -15.55 -6.58
N ASP A 362 -5.82 -15.36 -7.90
CA ASP A 362 -4.56 -15.38 -8.69
C ASP A 362 -3.58 -14.29 -8.23
N LEU A 363 -4.05 -13.07 -7.97
CA LEU A 363 -3.23 -11.98 -7.42
C LEU A 363 -2.69 -12.30 -6.02
N ILE A 364 -3.53 -12.86 -5.13
CA ILE A 364 -3.12 -13.29 -3.79
C ILE A 364 -2.03 -14.37 -3.88
N TYR A 365 -2.20 -15.36 -4.76
CA TYR A 365 -1.20 -16.43 -4.97
C TYR A 365 0.14 -15.87 -5.50
N ARG A 366 0.10 -14.98 -6.49
CA ARG A 366 1.30 -14.30 -7.02
C ARG A 366 2.01 -13.44 -5.97
N PHE A 367 1.23 -12.75 -5.13
CA PHE A 367 1.77 -11.94 -4.03
C PHE A 367 2.44 -12.83 -2.97
N GLN A 368 1.78 -13.92 -2.53
CA GLN A 368 2.34 -14.89 -1.59
C GLN A 368 3.64 -15.54 -2.12
N SER A 369 3.65 -15.98 -3.38
CA SER A 369 4.86 -16.53 -4.02
C SER A 369 5.98 -15.49 -4.10
N SER A 370 5.67 -14.26 -4.50
CA SER A 370 6.66 -13.16 -4.56
C SER A 370 7.22 -12.81 -3.18
N PHE A 371 6.38 -12.85 -2.14
CA PHE A 371 6.76 -12.62 -0.75
C PHE A 371 7.66 -13.73 -0.20
N GLN A 372 7.37 -15.00 -0.50
CA GLN A 372 8.20 -16.14 -0.09
C GLN A 372 9.61 -16.03 -0.66
N ILE A 373 9.74 -15.68 -1.95
CA ILE A 373 11.04 -15.44 -2.60
C ILE A 373 11.76 -14.23 -1.99
N LEU A 374 11.01 -13.18 -1.61
CA LEU A 374 11.58 -12.04 -0.89
C LEU A 374 12.20 -12.49 0.44
N ASN A 375 11.47 -13.29 1.22
CA ASN A 375 11.88 -13.76 2.54
C ASN A 375 13.08 -14.72 2.47
N SER A 376 13.15 -15.62 1.49
CA SER A 376 14.30 -16.53 1.34
C SER A 376 15.60 -15.79 1.05
N ASN A 377 15.55 -14.76 0.19
CA ASN A 377 16.71 -13.94 -0.14
C ASN A 377 17.18 -13.11 1.08
N PHE A 378 16.22 -12.67 1.90
CA PHE A 378 16.45 -11.96 3.16
C PHE A 378 17.06 -12.84 4.25
N ASP A 379 16.63 -14.11 4.39
CA ASP A 379 17.26 -15.06 5.30
C ASP A 379 18.67 -15.44 4.86
N GLN A 380 18.92 -15.61 3.55
CA GLN A 380 20.26 -15.85 3.01
C GLN A 380 21.20 -14.70 3.37
N LEU A 381 20.83 -13.45 3.03
CA LEU A 381 21.58 -12.23 3.38
C LEU A 381 22.00 -12.24 4.86
N LYS A 382 21.04 -12.53 5.75
CA LYS A 382 21.26 -12.44 7.19
C LYS A 382 22.36 -13.41 7.63
N GLY A 383 22.41 -14.60 7.04
CA GLY A 383 23.49 -15.57 7.24
C GLY A 383 24.85 -15.07 6.74
N GLU A 384 24.96 -14.70 5.45
CA GLU A 384 26.26 -14.31 4.90
C GLU A 384 26.79 -12.94 5.42
N PHE A 385 25.93 -12.02 5.89
CA PHE A 385 26.34 -10.83 6.67
C PHE A 385 26.85 -11.20 8.09
N GLN A 386 26.17 -12.13 8.78
CA GLN A 386 26.63 -12.63 10.08
C GLN A 386 27.99 -13.33 9.97
N ASN A 387 28.21 -14.10 8.91
CA ASN A 387 29.49 -14.76 8.64
C ASN A 387 30.62 -13.73 8.41
N SER A 388 30.42 -12.76 7.50
CA SER A 388 31.43 -11.73 7.21
C SER A 388 31.76 -10.86 8.44
N SER A 389 30.76 -10.55 9.28
CA SER A 389 30.97 -9.88 10.56
C SER A 389 31.75 -10.74 11.56
N SER A 390 31.48 -12.05 11.61
CA SER A 390 32.22 -13.01 12.45
C SER A 390 33.69 -13.15 12.02
N GLU A 391 33.96 -13.27 10.72
CA GLU A 391 35.30 -13.29 10.14
C GLU A 391 36.06 -11.99 10.45
N THR A 392 35.40 -10.84 10.31
CA THR A 392 35.97 -9.53 10.65
C THR A 392 36.30 -9.43 12.13
N LEU A 393 35.41 -9.89 13.02
CA LEU A 393 35.65 -9.93 14.47
C LEU A 393 36.74 -10.92 14.87
N SER A 394 36.91 -12.03 14.13
CA SER A 394 38.05 -12.94 14.33
C SER A 394 39.35 -12.26 13.93
N ALA A 395 39.43 -11.69 12.73
CA ALA A 395 40.63 -10.98 12.27
C ALA A 395 41.00 -9.76 13.14
N ILE A 396 40.02 -9.16 13.82
CA ILE A 396 40.25 -8.14 14.86
C ILE A 396 40.78 -8.77 16.16
N ARG A 397 40.21 -9.90 16.62
CA ARG A 397 40.72 -10.63 17.79
C ARG A 397 42.16 -11.11 17.59
N ASP A 398 42.48 -11.66 16.43
CA ASP A 398 43.82 -12.14 16.09
C ASP A 398 44.85 -10.98 16.13
N VAL A 399 44.45 -9.76 15.75
CA VAL A 399 45.28 -8.55 15.88
C VAL A 399 45.38 -8.09 17.35
N ILE A 400 44.32 -8.22 18.15
CA ILE A 400 44.34 -7.90 19.59
C ILE A 400 45.29 -8.84 20.35
N GLU A 401 45.23 -10.15 20.09
CA GLU A 401 46.07 -11.14 20.77
C GLU A 401 47.55 -11.04 20.38
N ASN A 402 47.86 -10.49 19.20
CA ASN A 402 49.22 -10.27 18.72
C ASN A 402 49.76 -8.84 18.90
N THR A 403 49.05 -7.93 19.59
CA THR A 403 49.53 -6.55 19.83
C THR A 403 49.92 -6.29 21.29
N ASN A 404 51.04 -5.56 21.47
CA ASN A 404 51.59 -5.27 22.79
C ASN A 404 50.66 -4.34 23.60
N ILE A 405 50.44 -4.66 24.88
CA ILE A 405 49.47 -4.06 25.81
C ILE A 405 49.52 -2.52 25.83
N THR A 406 50.71 -1.92 25.68
CA THR A 406 50.90 -0.46 25.64
C THR A 406 50.18 0.19 24.44
N VAL A 407 50.17 -0.47 23.28
CA VAL A 407 49.48 -0.01 22.07
C VAL A 407 47.96 -0.11 22.25
N TRP A 408 47.48 -1.19 22.87
CA TRP A 408 46.05 -1.40 23.08
C TRP A 408 45.44 -0.35 24.03
N ASN A 409 46.15 0.03 25.09
CA ASN A 409 45.74 1.14 25.97
C ASN A 409 45.71 2.50 25.24
N SER A 410 46.50 2.68 24.18
CA SER A 410 46.52 3.90 23.36
C SER A 410 45.39 3.93 22.31
N LEU A 411 45.01 2.78 21.77
CA LEU A 411 43.91 2.65 20.78
C LEU A 411 42.52 2.64 21.42
N LYS A 412 42.40 2.18 22.67
CA LYS A 412 41.13 2.03 23.40
C LYS A 412 40.18 3.25 23.32
N PRO A 413 40.64 4.52 23.48
CA PRO A 413 39.76 5.69 23.38
C PRO A 413 39.17 5.89 21.98
N ALA A 414 39.99 5.73 20.93
CA ALA A 414 39.55 5.87 19.55
C ALA A 414 38.53 4.79 19.16
N MET A 415 38.76 3.55 19.60
CA MET A 415 37.82 2.44 19.41
C MET A 415 36.46 2.71 20.08
N THR A 416 36.43 3.29 21.29
CA THR A 416 35.15 3.64 21.95
C THR A 416 34.35 4.70 21.19
N HIS A 417 34.98 5.70 20.56
CA HIS A 417 34.24 6.68 19.75
C HIS A 417 33.63 6.08 18.47
N ILE A 418 34.23 5.01 17.92
CA ILE A 418 33.75 4.35 16.71
C ILE A 418 32.53 3.45 17.01
N PHE A 419 32.55 2.71 18.12
CA PHE A 419 31.46 1.78 18.49
C PHE A 419 30.39 2.37 19.42
N SER A 420 30.66 3.52 20.03
CA SER A 420 29.74 4.25 20.92
C SER A 420 29.84 5.77 20.69
N PRO A 421 29.35 6.27 19.54
CA PRO A 421 29.42 7.67 19.17
C PRO A 421 28.63 8.56 20.13
N THR A 422 29.25 9.66 20.56
CA THR A 422 28.67 10.68 21.45
C THR A 422 28.12 11.89 20.69
N GLU A 423 28.41 12.00 19.39
CA GLU A 423 28.08 13.14 18.53
C GLU A 423 27.59 12.66 17.16
N CYS A 424 26.65 13.40 16.55
CA CYS A 424 26.19 13.17 15.19
C CYS A 424 27.07 13.98 14.22
N THR A 425 27.76 13.30 13.30
CA THR A 425 28.75 13.94 12.40
C THR A 425 28.53 13.57 10.93
N LYS A 426 28.97 14.45 10.03
CA LYS A 426 28.86 14.25 8.58
C LYS A 426 29.77 13.09 8.13
N GLY A 427 29.29 12.23 7.23
CA GLY A 427 30.06 11.05 6.77
C GLY A 427 30.15 9.90 7.78
N MET A 428 29.32 9.89 8.82
CA MET A 428 29.26 8.84 9.84
C MET A 428 28.66 7.53 9.30
N PHE A 429 29.49 6.51 9.06
CA PHE A 429 29.07 5.25 8.44
C PHE A 429 28.21 4.34 9.36
N PRO A 430 26.96 3.97 8.98
CA PRO A 430 26.11 3.11 9.82
C PRO A 430 26.67 1.70 10.08
N SER A 431 27.43 1.13 9.14
CA SER A 431 27.87 -0.26 9.16
C SER A 431 28.81 -0.62 10.31
N LEU A 432 29.54 0.36 10.89
CA LEU A 432 30.41 0.14 12.06
C LEU A 432 29.66 -0.05 13.38
N LEU A 433 28.37 0.30 13.43
CA LEU A 433 27.53 0.23 14.65
C LEU A 433 26.62 -1.01 14.69
N GLY A 434 26.70 -1.89 13.69
CA GLY A 434 25.88 -3.09 13.59
C GLY A 434 24.39 -2.85 13.32
N THR A 435 23.98 -1.61 13.04
CA THR A 435 22.60 -1.22 12.77
C THR A 435 22.39 -0.90 11.29
N ALA A 436 21.50 -1.63 10.62
CA ALA A 436 21.15 -1.42 9.21
C ALA A 436 20.21 -0.21 8.97
N PHE A 437 20.20 0.77 9.87
CA PHE A 437 19.21 1.85 9.90
C PHE A 437 19.87 3.23 9.70
N PRO A 438 19.29 4.13 8.88
CA PRO A 438 19.82 5.48 8.65
C PRO A 438 19.62 6.42 9.86
N TYR A 439 18.79 6.01 10.83
CA TYR A 439 18.55 6.74 12.08
C TYR A 439 19.03 5.92 13.27
N HIS A 440 19.74 6.54 14.20
CA HIS A 440 20.21 5.90 15.44
C HIS A 440 20.12 6.87 16.62
N VAL A 441 19.80 6.36 17.81
CA VAL A 441 19.70 7.18 19.03
C VAL A 441 21.06 7.25 19.72
N ILE A 442 21.68 8.42 19.65
CA ILE A 442 22.89 8.74 20.40
C ILE A 442 22.52 9.05 21.86
N LYS A 443 23.32 8.53 22.79
CA LYS A 443 23.26 8.85 24.22
C LYS A 443 24.54 9.60 24.61
N PRO A 444 24.45 10.90 24.96
CA PRO A 444 25.59 11.66 25.47
C PRO A 444 26.24 10.99 26.68
N ASP A 445 27.56 11.05 26.78
CA ASP A 445 28.36 10.41 27.84
C ASP A 445 28.49 11.25 29.13
N GLY A 446 27.65 12.27 29.28
CA GLY A 446 27.73 13.26 30.36
C GLY A 446 28.72 14.41 30.13
N LYS A 447 29.54 14.38 29.06
CA LYS A 447 30.48 15.46 28.73
C LYS A 447 29.97 16.43 27.66
N SER A 448 28.90 16.07 26.95
CA SER A 448 28.26 16.97 25.97
C SER A 448 27.47 18.07 26.66
N TYR A 449 27.29 19.20 25.97
CA TYR A 449 26.48 20.34 26.42
C TYR A 449 24.98 20.02 26.51
N VAL A 450 24.53 18.92 25.89
CA VAL A 450 23.18 18.38 26.04
C VAL A 450 23.28 16.95 26.55
N ASN A 451 22.62 16.66 27.68
CA ASN A 451 22.58 15.34 28.32
C ASN A 451 21.28 14.56 28.01
N ALA A 452 20.47 15.04 27.07
CA ALA A 452 19.31 14.32 26.53
C ALA A 452 19.74 13.43 25.33
N PRO A 453 19.27 12.18 25.24
CA PRO A 453 19.43 11.38 24.02
C PRO A 453 18.79 12.06 22.81
N PHE A 454 19.35 11.84 21.62
CA PHE A 454 18.86 12.42 20.37
C PHE A 454 18.95 11.44 19.20
N LEU A 455 18.11 11.62 18.20
CA LEU A 455 18.13 10.82 16.98
C LEU A 455 19.07 11.48 15.95
N CYS A 456 20.05 10.73 15.46
CA CYS A 456 20.97 11.16 14.41
C CYS A 456 20.60 10.48 13.08
N ASP A 457 20.39 11.27 12.03
CA ASP A 457 20.29 10.83 10.64
C ASP A 457 21.68 10.95 9.99
N SER A 458 22.25 9.79 9.65
CA SER A 458 23.58 9.64 9.07
C SER A 458 23.59 9.49 7.54
N VAL A 459 22.46 9.64 6.86
CA VAL A 459 22.33 9.34 5.42
C VAL A 459 21.81 10.51 4.59
N THR A 460 20.83 11.29 5.07
CA THR A 460 20.30 12.41 4.28
C THR A 460 21.36 13.48 4.06
N ASP A 461 21.58 13.91 2.81
CA ASP A 461 22.50 15.02 2.49
C ASP A 461 23.93 14.79 3.06
N GLU A 462 24.45 13.56 2.99
CA GLU A 462 25.72 13.09 3.61
C GLU A 462 25.72 12.96 5.16
N GLY A 463 24.55 13.03 5.80
CA GLY A 463 24.37 12.77 7.22
C GLY A 463 24.84 13.87 8.16
N GLY A 464 24.92 13.55 9.45
CA GLY A 464 25.28 14.48 10.52
C GLY A 464 24.12 15.33 11.02
N TRP A 465 22.87 14.90 10.79
CA TRP A 465 21.67 15.65 11.18
C TRP A 465 21.10 15.16 12.51
N ILE A 466 21.05 16.04 13.50
CA ILE A 466 20.34 15.84 14.77
C ILE A 466 18.87 16.19 14.56
N VAL A 467 17.99 15.19 14.67
CA VAL A 467 16.54 15.39 14.48
C VAL A 467 15.93 16.00 15.74
N ILE A 468 15.29 17.17 15.59
CA ILE A 468 14.71 17.96 16.69
C ILE A 468 13.17 17.89 16.73
N GLN A 469 12.54 17.56 15.61
CA GLN A 469 11.10 17.26 15.51
C GLN A 469 10.88 16.16 14.48
N ARG A 470 9.97 15.22 14.77
CA ARG A 470 9.53 14.23 13.80
C ARG A 470 8.03 13.95 13.93
N ARG A 471 7.35 13.84 12.80
CA ARG A 471 5.93 13.48 12.62
C ARG A 471 5.83 12.47 11.48
N SER A 472 5.43 11.25 11.79
CA SER A 472 5.53 10.09 10.91
C SER A 472 4.40 9.07 11.09
N SER A 473 3.84 8.95 12.29
CA SER A 473 2.71 8.06 12.61
C SER A 473 1.43 8.81 12.98
N GLY A 474 1.56 9.99 13.61
CA GLY A 474 0.44 10.69 14.24
C GLY A 474 0.08 10.18 15.64
N ASN A 475 0.81 9.19 16.17
CA ASN A 475 0.52 8.55 17.47
C ASN A 475 0.71 9.50 18.67
N THR A 476 1.61 10.49 18.54
CA THR A 476 1.93 11.45 19.61
C THR A 476 1.05 12.70 19.48
N ASN A 477 0.34 13.07 20.55
CA ASN A 477 -0.32 14.38 20.66
C ASN A 477 0.73 15.51 20.79
N PHE A 478 0.63 16.55 19.96
CA PHE A 478 1.49 17.75 19.98
C PHE A 478 0.79 19.00 20.56
N ASN A 479 -0.49 18.92 20.94
CA ASN A 479 -1.14 19.96 21.75
C ASN A 479 -0.71 19.79 23.21
N ARG A 480 0.46 20.35 23.55
CA ARG A 480 1.18 20.20 24.83
C ARG A 480 1.49 21.56 25.45
N ASN A 481 1.75 21.56 26.76
CA ASN A 481 2.00 22.78 27.55
C ASN A 481 3.45 23.29 27.42
N TRP A 482 3.78 24.40 28.08
CA TRP A 482 5.11 25.00 28.06
C TRP A 482 6.21 24.09 28.63
N GLU A 483 5.93 23.42 29.74
CA GLU A 483 6.86 22.51 30.42
C GLU A 483 7.28 21.34 29.51
N GLU A 484 6.29 20.71 28.86
CA GLU A 484 6.47 19.62 27.91
C GLU A 484 7.25 20.07 26.66
N TYR A 485 6.94 21.24 26.09
CA TYR A 485 7.71 21.78 24.96
C TYR A 485 9.11 22.26 25.35
N ARG A 486 9.33 22.64 26.61
CA ARG A 486 10.67 23.02 27.11
C ARG A 486 11.59 21.81 27.22
N GLU A 487 11.16 20.77 27.92
CA GLU A 487 12.00 19.59 28.22
C GLU A 487 11.99 18.54 27.08
N GLY A 488 10.90 18.45 26.31
CA GLY A 488 10.72 17.50 25.20
C GLY A 488 9.71 16.38 25.51
N PHE A 489 9.13 15.79 24.47
CA PHE A 489 8.12 14.73 24.58
C PHE A 489 8.07 13.81 23.34
N GLY A 490 7.47 12.63 23.49
CA GLY A 490 7.25 11.65 22.42
C GLY A 490 8.28 10.51 22.42
N ASN A 491 8.42 9.84 21.28
CA ASN A 491 9.31 8.69 21.11
C ASN A 491 10.31 8.97 19.97
N LEU A 492 11.61 8.90 20.24
CA LEU A 492 12.67 9.13 19.24
C LEU A 492 12.60 8.17 18.03
N TYR A 493 11.93 7.03 18.15
CA TYR A 493 11.71 6.08 17.05
C TYR A 493 10.41 6.32 16.26
N GLU A 494 9.57 7.26 16.67
CA GLU A 494 8.30 7.63 16.01
C GLU A 494 8.15 9.15 15.91
N ASP A 495 7.24 9.73 16.70
CA ASP A 495 6.84 11.13 16.66
C ASP A 495 7.23 11.82 17.98
N PHE A 496 8.02 12.89 17.90
CA PHE A 496 8.59 13.58 19.05
C PHE A 496 8.93 15.05 18.82
N TRP A 497 9.05 15.80 19.92
CA TRP A 497 9.69 17.10 20.02
C TRP A 497 10.88 16.99 20.98
N TRP A 498 12.08 17.39 20.56
CA TRP A 498 13.30 17.17 21.34
C TRP A 498 13.48 18.13 22.54
N GLY A 499 12.64 19.17 22.65
CA GLY A 499 12.63 20.11 23.77
C GLY A 499 13.39 21.40 23.48
N ASN A 500 12.73 22.54 23.64
CA ASN A 500 13.29 23.86 23.32
C ASN A 500 14.58 24.16 24.08
N LYS A 501 14.72 23.65 25.31
CA LYS A 501 15.91 23.74 26.15
C LYS A 501 17.12 23.02 25.55
N ASN A 502 16.91 21.83 24.98
CA ASN A 502 17.96 21.04 24.33
C ASN A 502 18.36 21.69 22.98
N ILE A 503 17.38 22.16 22.21
CA ILE A 503 17.60 22.88 20.95
C ILE A 503 18.37 24.19 21.18
N HIS A 504 18.00 24.99 22.19
CA HIS A 504 18.75 26.19 22.58
C HIS A 504 20.19 25.84 23.02
N ALA A 505 20.35 24.87 23.90
CA ALA A 505 21.66 24.49 24.44
C ALA A 505 22.65 24.07 23.33
N ILE A 506 22.20 23.31 22.32
CA ILE A 506 23.07 22.88 21.22
C ILE A 506 23.30 23.98 20.17
N THR A 507 22.28 24.81 19.86
CA THR A 507 22.44 25.91 18.88
C THR A 507 23.12 27.16 19.44
N ARG A 508 23.47 27.16 20.74
CA ARG A 508 24.25 28.21 21.40
C ARG A 508 25.78 27.97 21.33
N ILE A 509 26.23 26.74 21.12
CA ILE A 509 27.66 26.35 21.21
C ILE A 509 28.39 26.31 19.85
N GLY A 510 27.70 26.62 18.77
CA GLY A 510 28.24 26.69 17.41
C GLY A 510 27.12 26.94 16.41
N ASP A 511 27.48 27.25 15.16
CA ASP A 511 26.51 27.49 14.11
C ASP A 511 25.91 26.18 13.57
N TYR A 512 24.59 26.17 13.40
CA TYR A 512 23.83 25.05 12.83
C TYR A 512 23.00 25.52 11.65
N GLU A 513 22.90 24.72 10.60
CA GLU A 513 21.85 24.83 9.59
C GLU A 513 20.61 24.01 9.98
N LEU A 514 19.43 24.45 9.52
CA LEU A 514 18.17 23.70 9.65
C LEU A 514 17.77 23.09 8.31
N ARG A 515 17.36 21.83 8.32
CA ARG A 515 16.62 21.16 7.24
C ARG A 515 15.25 20.74 7.75
N VAL A 516 14.24 20.93 6.91
CA VAL A 516 12.86 20.47 7.12
C VAL A 516 12.48 19.59 5.94
N ASP A 517 12.30 18.29 6.15
CA ASP A 517 11.84 17.33 5.14
C ASP A 517 10.34 17.07 5.31
N LEU A 518 9.59 17.10 4.21
CA LEU A 518 8.13 17.03 4.16
C LEU A 518 7.67 16.01 3.11
N LYS A 519 6.53 15.35 3.34
CA LYS A 519 5.85 14.53 2.32
C LYS A 519 4.38 14.93 2.18
N TYR A 520 3.91 15.15 0.96
CA TYR A 520 2.51 15.46 0.66
C TYR A 520 2.05 14.77 -0.63
N ARG A 521 0.89 14.09 -0.59
CA ARG A 521 0.33 13.32 -1.73
C ARG A 521 1.38 12.45 -2.43
N GLY A 522 2.12 11.66 -1.63
CA GLY A 522 3.20 10.77 -2.11
C GLY A 522 4.53 11.47 -2.43
N LYS A 523 4.55 12.77 -2.74
CA LYS A 523 5.75 13.51 -3.14
C LYS A 523 6.53 14.03 -1.92
N SER A 524 7.85 13.87 -1.95
CA SER A 524 8.76 14.47 -0.96
C SER A 524 9.18 15.88 -1.38
N SER A 525 9.45 16.76 -0.43
CA SER A 525 9.97 18.11 -0.64
C SER A 525 10.72 18.60 0.60
N TYR A 526 11.61 19.58 0.46
CA TYR A 526 12.39 20.07 1.60
C TYR A 526 12.55 21.59 1.63
N ALA A 527 12.85 22.11 2.81
CA ALA A 527 13.32 23.46 3.06
C ALA A 527 14.64 23.40 3.86
N ARG A 528 15.58 24.28 3.55
CA ARG A 528 16.89 24.41 4.20
C ARG A 528 17.12 25.88 4.53
N TYR A 529 17.70 26.15 5.69
CA TYR A 529 18.01 27.51 6.14
C TYR A 529 19.48 27.56 6.56
N SER A 530 20.24 28.51 5.99
CA SER A 530 21.71 28.58 6.11
C SER A 530 22.23 28.81 7.54
N SER A 531 21.34 29.19 8.46
CA SER A 531 21.60 29.15 9.90
C SER A 531 20.27 28.96 10.65
N PHE A 532 20.36 28.41 11.86
CA PHE A 532 19.25 28.18 12.78
C PHE A 532 19.74 28.21 14.22
N SER A 533 19.05 28.96 15.06
CA SER A 533 19.18 28.86 16.53
C SER A 533 17.90 29.29 17.22
N LEU A 534 17.78 28.90 18.50
CA LEU A 534 16.76 29.44 19.39
C LEU A 534 17.44 30.31 20.46
N ASP A 535 16.84 31.47 20.77
CA ASP A 535 17.20 32.22 21.97
C ASP A 535 16.86 31.42 23.25
N GLY A 536 17.34 31.88 24.42
CA GLY A 536 17.04 31.24 25.71
C GLY A 536 15.59 31.40 26.16
N GLU A 537 15.20 30.67 27.21
CA GLU A 537 13.85 30.73 27.79
C GLU A 537 13.45 32.13 28.29
N SER A 538 14.42 32.92 28.75
CA SER A 538 14.22 34.33 29.13
C SER A 538 13.67 35.20 27.99
N ASN A 539 13.90 34.77 26.75
CA ASN A 539 13.44 35.43 25.53
C ASN A 539 12.27 34.67 24.87
N ASN A 540 11.63 33.71 25.57
CA ASN A 540 10.57 32.85 25.03
C ASN A 540 11.00 32.03 23.78
N PHE A 541 12.25 31.55 23.73
CA PHE A 541 12.77 30.70 22.64
C PHE A 541 12.57 31.25 21.22
N ILE A 542 12.95 32.52 21.00
CA ILE A 542 12.85 33.17 19.68
C ILE A 542 13.54 32.34 18.59
N LEU A 543 12.84 32.08 17.50
CA LEU A 543 13.38 31.47 16.29
C LEU A 543 14.32 32.43 15.56
N ARG A 544 15.55 31.98 15.26
CA ARG A 544 16.49 32.66 14.36
C ARG A 544 16.72 31.79 13.13
N LEU A 545 16.60 32.38 11.94
CA LEU A 545 16.86 31.71 10.66
C LEU A 545 17.70 32.55 9.71
N GLY A 546 18.61 31.88 9.00
CA GLY A 546 19.38 32.40 7.88
C GLY A 546 18.64 32.33 6.53
N ALA A 547 19.39 32.32 5.44
CA ALA A 547 18.86 32.33 4.08
C ALA A 547 18.18 31.01 3.70
N TYR A 548 17.00 31.08 3.09
CA TYR A 548 16.22 29.93 2.62
C TYR A 548 16.74 29.35 1.29
N GLN A 549 16.71 28.02 1.18
CA GLN A 549 16.81 27.26 -0.07
C GLN A 549 15.92 26.01 0.01
N GLY A 550 15.28 25.58 -1.08
CA GLY A 550 14.58 24.29 -1.09
C GLY A 550 13.55 24.12 -2.22
N THR A 551 12.76 23.06 -2.10
CA THR A 551 11.66 22.73 -3.03
C THR A 551 10.26 22.88 -2.42
N ALA A 552 10.14 22.98 -1.09
CA ALA A 552 8.87 23.11 -0.39
C ALA A 552 8.29 24.54 -0.36
N GLY A 553 9.02 25.54 -0.87
CA GLY A 553 8.77 26.96 -0.59
C GLY A 553 9.16 27.35 0.85
N ASP A 554 9.27 28.65 1.12
CA ASP A 554 9.58 29.17 2.45
C ASP A 554 8.32 29.23 3.34
N GLY A 555 8.27 28.35 4.33
CA GLY A 555 7.21 28.27 5.34
C GLY A 555 7.63 28.71 6.74
N LEU A 556 8.89 29.11 6.97
CA LEU A 556 9.39 29.58 8.27
C LEU A 556 9.91 31.02 8.27
N GLY A 557 10.17 31.66 7.13
CA GLY A 557 10.61 33.06 7.05
C GLY A 557 9.63 34.03 7.74
N PHE A 558 8.32 33.75 7.65
CA PHE A 558 7.26 34.47 8.39
C PHE A 558 7.39 34.36 9.92
N HIS A 559 7.95 33.23 10.38
CA HIS A 559 8.14 32.86 11.79
C HIS A 559 9.53 33.29 12.33
N ASN A 560 10.41 33.84 11.49
CA ASN A 560 11.73 34.30 11.90
C ASN A 560 11.62 35.51 12.84
N GLY A 561 12.41 35.51 13.92
CA GLY A 561 12.39 36.53 14.96
C GLY A 561 11.16 36.52 15.87
N LYS A 562 10.35 35.45 15.86
CA LYS A 562 9.12 35.33 16.67
C LYS A 562 9.33 34.45 17.90
N GLN A 563 8.59 34.73 18.96
CA GLN A 563 8.63 33.97 20.22
C GLN A 563 7.78 32.70 20.10
N PHE A 564 8.16 31.64 20.81
CA PHE A 564 7.40 30.39 20.86
C PHE A 564 6.17 30.56 21.76
N SER A 565 5.01 30.03 21.35
CA SER A 565 3.77 30.07 22.15
C SER A 565 3.16 28.68 22.29
N THR A 566 2.61 28.38 23.46
CA THR A 566 1.86 27.16 23.81
C THR A 566 0.45 27.54 24.29
N TYR A 567 -0.48 26.58 24.42
CA TYR A 567 -1.87 26.90 24.80
C TYR A 567 -1.99 27.56 26.20
N ASP A 568 -0.97 27.37 27.06
CA ASP A 568 -0.84 27.89 28.42
C ASP A 568 0.10 29.11 28.54
N ARG A 569 0.87 29.45 27.49
CA ARG A 569 1.77 30.62 27.46
C ARG A 569 1.72 31.31 26.10
N ASP A 570 0.95 32.38 26.04
CA ASP A 570 0.81 33.26 24.87
C ASP A 570 2.02 34.22 24.76
N ASN A 571 2.69 34.19 23.61
CA ASN A 571 3.76 35.12 23.25
C ASN A 571 3.63 35.61 21.78
N ASP A 572 2.46 35.48 21.13
CA ASP A 572 2.31 35.66 19.68
C ASP A 572 2.01 37.10 19.22
N GLY A 573 1.60 37.96 20.16
CA GLY A 573 1.33 39.38 19.92
C GLY A 573 -0.08 39.71 19.43
N ARG A 574 -1.06 38.81 19.63
CA ARG A 574 -2.50 39.09 19.55
C ARG A 574 -3.12 39.31 20.94
N SER A 575 -4.44 39.53 20.95
CA SER A 575 -5.31 39.46 22.12
C SER A 575 -5.96 38.08 22.31
N GLN A 576 -5.50 37.07 21.56
CA GLN A 576 -6.02 35.71 21.55
C GLN A 576 -4.88 34.78 21.16
N ASN A 577 -4.54 33.86 22.06
CA ASN A 577 -3.48 32.87 21.88
C ASN A 577 -3.72 31.98 20.66
N ASP A 578 -2.93 32.18 19.59
CA ASP A 578 -2.95 31.42 18.35
C ASP A 578 -2.66 29.93 18.60
N ALA A 579 -1.77 29.59 19.55
CA ALA A 579 -1.44 28.20 19.88
C ALA A 579 -2.64 27.43 20.46
N ALA A 580 -3.50 28.10 21.24
CA ALA A 580 -4.75 27.52 21.73
C ALA A 580 -5.78 27.33 20.59
N VAL A 581 -5.89 28.31 19.69
CA VAL A 581 -6.80 28.25 18.52
C VAL A 581 -6.42 27.11 17.57
N TYR A 582 -5.14 27.05 17.21
CA TYR A 582 -4.57 26.09 16.25
C TYR A 582 -4.20 24.74 16.90
N SER A 583 -4.33 24.62 18.22
CA SER A 583 -4.13 23.39 19.01
C SER A 583 -2.75 22.75 18.82
N ALA A 584 -1.72 23.60 18.78
CA ALA A 584 -0.32 23.23 18.56
C ALA A 584 0.59 24.38 18.98
N ALA A 585 1.79 24.08 19.49
CA ALA A 585 2.76 25.10 19.87
C ALA A 585 3.75 25.43 18.75
N TRP A 586 3.99 26.72 18.53
CA TRP A 586 4.80 27.21 17.42
C TRP A 586 5.25 28.66 17.63
N TRP A 587 6.12 29.16 16.75
CA TRP A 587 6.56 30.56 16.69
C TRP A 587 5.53 31.45 15.98
N TYR A 588 4.30 31.53 16.49
CA TYR A 588 3.20 32.25 15.84
C TYR A 588 3.46 33.76 15.75
N TYR A 589 2.83 34.39 14.74
CA TYR A 589 2.81 35.84 14.60
C TYR A 589 1.56 36.25 13.84
N ARG A 590 0.46 36.46 14.57
CA ARG A 590 -0.85 36.79 13.98
C ARG A 590 -1.31 35.76 12.95
N GLY A 591 -1.16 34.48 13.26
CA GLY A 591 -1.35 33.35 12.36
C GLY A 591 -0.04 32.63 12.04
N TYR A 592 -0.03 31.88 10.95
CA TYR A 592 1.11 31.08 10.51
C TYR A 592 1.20 30.92 8.99
N HIS A 593 2.42 30.63 8.51
CA HIS A 593 2.70 30.10 7.17
C HIS A 593 3.04 28.59 7.20
N SER A 594 3.38 28.04 8.35
CA SER A 594 3.45 26.59 8.61
C SER A 594 2.99 26.26 10.02
N ASN A 595 2.47 25.05 10.24
CA ASN A 595 2.07 24.54 11.55
C ASN A 595 2.49 23.06 11.68
N LEU A 596 3.79 22.78 11.68
CA LEU A 596 4.28 21.39 11.66
C LEU A 596 4.06 20.63 12.98
N ASN A 597 3.72 21.35 14.06
CA ASN A 597 3.26 20.77 15.32
C ASN A 597 1.72 20.58 15.35
N GLY A 598 1.01 20.92 14.27
CA GLY A 598 -0.44 20.79 14.11
C GLY A 598 -1.01 19.38 14.28
N VAL A 599 -2.33 19.30 14.28
CA VAL A 599 -3.09 18.05 14.35
C VAL A 599 -2.87 17.24 13.07
N TRP A 600 -2.34 16.03 13.24
CA TRP A 600 -2.00 15.10 12.16
C TRP A 600 -3.24 14.69 11.36
N GLY A 601 -3.09 14.55 10.04
CA GLY A 601 -4.12 14.02 9.13
C GLY A 601 -5.37 14.88 8.93
N THR A 602 -5.51 15.99 9.66
CA THR A 602 -6.65 16.91 9.53
C THR A 602 -6.48 17.76 8.26
N ASN A 603 -7.55 17.95 7.48
CA ASN A 603 -7.53 18.74 6.24
C ASN A 603 -8.62 19.82 6.26
N GLY A 604 -8.38 20.93 5.56
CA GLY A 604 -9.32 22.05 5.44
C GLY A 604 -9.51 22.86 6.73
N ASN A 605 -8.64 22.71 7.72
CA ASN A 605 -8.81 23.23 9.08
C ASN A 605 -7.55 24.02 9.51
N ASN A 606 -7.73 25.12 10.24
CA ASN A 606 -6.60 25.91 10.76
C ASN A 606 -5.76 25.17 11.83
N ARG A 607 -6.22 24.02 12.33
CA ARG A 607 -5.46 23.11 13.21
C ARG A 607 -4.59 22.09 12.46
N ALA A 608 -4.69 22.01 11.14
CA ALA A 608 -3.99 21.01 10.34
C ALA A 608 -2.47 21.17 10.38
N MET A 609 -1.75 20.05 10.31
CA MET A 609 -0.28 20.02 10.25
C MET A 609 0.24 20.47 8.88
N THR A 610 0.31 21.77 8.66
CA THR A 610 0.40 22.41 7.33
C THR A 610 1.78 22.98 7.00
N TRP A 611 2.06 23.11 5.71
CA TRP A 611 3.10 23.99 5.17
C TRP A 611 2.47 24.73 4.00
N ASN A 612 1.98 25.96 4.23
CA ASN A 612 0.92 26.55 3.40
C ASN A 612 1.30 26.68 1.92
N VAL A 613 2.59 26.90 1.62
CA VAL A 613 3.12 27.01 0.25
C VAL A 613 3.08 25.67 -0.51
N LEU A 614 3.13 24.54 0.20
CA LEU A 614 3.12 23.18 -0.35
C LEU A 614 1.73 22.52 -0.30
N THR A 615 0.95 22.77 0.75
CA THR A 615 -0.28 22.02 1.04
C THR A 615 -1.56 22.86 1.15
N GLY A 616 -1.44 24.20 1.15
CA GLY A 616 -2.54 25.08 1.54
C GLY A 616 -3.02 24.77 2.97
N SER A 617 -4.31 24.48 3.13
CA SER A 617 -4.95 24.11 4.41
C SER A 617 -4.99 22.60 4.69
N ASN A 618 -4.16 21.80 4.02
CA ASN A 618 -4.12 20.33 4.16
C ASN A 618 -2.90 19.86 4.98
N SER A 619 -3.04 18.75 5.72
CA SER A 619 -1.93 18.11 6.43
C SER A 619 -0.85 17.62 5.45
N VAL A 620 0.43 17.80 5.79
CA VAL A 620 1.49 16.91 5.25
C VAL A 620 1.30 15.50 5.82
N SER A 621 1.82 14.47 5.15
CA SER A 621 1.79 13.07 5.61
C SER A 621 3.13 12.62 6.22
N PHE A 622 4.08 13.55 6.36
CA PHE A 622 5.35 13.41 7.07
C PHE A 622 5.93 14.81 7.30
N SER A 623 6.55 15.03 8.46
CA SER A 623 7.37 16.19 8.77
C SER A 623 8.58 15.75 9.58
N GLU A 624 9.75 16.28 9.25
CA GLU A 624 10.94 16.15 10.09
C GLU A 624 11.74 17.45 10.06
N MET A 625 12.03 18.00 11.24
CA MET A 625 12.98 19.10 11.40
C MET A 625 14.27 18.56 12.00
N LYS A 626 15.40 18.84 11.36
CA LYS A 626 16.71 18.35 11.79
C LYS A 626 17.80 19.38 11.52
N ILE A 627 18.78 19.44 12.41
CA ILE A 627 19.84 20.45 12.40
C ILE A 627 21.20 19.79 12.25
N ARG A 628 22.13 20.47 11.57
CA ARG A 628 23.51 20.00 11.43
C ARG A 628 24.48 21.15 11.69
N ARG A 629 25.57 20.84 12.38
CA ARG A 629 26.65 21.78 12.66
C ARG A 629 27.40 22.13 11.36
N LEU A 630 27.71 23.40 11.17
CA LEU A 630 28.52 23.92 10.06
C LEU A 630 30.03 23.75 10.33
#